data_AF-A0A9X1RFD2-F1
#
_entry.id   AF-A0A9X1RFD2-F1
#
_cell.length_a   1.000
_cell.length_b   1.000
_cell.length_c   1.000
_cell.angle_alpha   90.00
_cell.angle_beta   90.00
_cell.angle_gamma   90.00
#
_symmetry.space_group_name_H-M   'P 1'
#
loop_
_entity.id
_entity.type
_entity.pdbx_description
1 polymer ?
#
loop_
_entity_poly.entity_id
_entity_poly.type
_entity_poly.pdbx_seq_one_letter_code
_entity_poly.pdbx_strand_id
1 'polypeptide(L)' 'MSRGNELEELASDLSRALEAARRIGLPTTVYLLSMALVEVKEAINAVCDDDDGTA' A
#
# COMPACT_ATOMS: atom_id res chain seq x y z
N MET A 1 6.51 -16.67 -1.53
CA MET A 1 6.86 -15.27 -1.21
C MET A 1 6.44 -15.00 0.23
N SER A 2 7.03 -14.01 0.90
CA SER A 2 6.57 -13.61 2.24
C SER A 2 5.35 -12.68 2.11
N ARG A 3 4.44 -12.70 3.09
CA ARG A 3 3.31 -11.77 3.18
C ARG A 3 3.77 -10.31 3.11
N GLY A 4 4.92 -9.98 3.70
CA GLY A 4 5.51 -8.64 3.61
C GLY A 4 5.86 -8.24 2.17
N ASN A 5 6.47 -9.15 1.40
CA ASN A 5 6.81 -8.91 0.00
C ASN A 5 5.55 -8.71 -0.87
N GLU A 6 4.48 -9.47 -0.60
CA GLU A 6 3.19 -9.29 -1.29
C GLU A 6 2.56 -7.92 -0.99
N LEU A 7 2.68 -7.43 0.25
CA LEU A 7 2.19 -6.10 0.63
C LEU A 7 3.02 -4.98 0.01
N GLU A 8 4.35 -5.13 -0.07
CA GLU A 8 5.22 -4.16 -0.74
C GLU A 8 4.94 -4.06 -2.23
N GLU A 9 4.74 -5.20 -2.91
CA GLU A 9 4.34 -5.25 -4.31
C GLU A 9 2.98 -4.56 -4.52
N LEU A 10 2.00 -4.85 -3.65
CA LEU A 10 0.68 -4.21 -3.71
C LEU A 10 0.76 -2.70 -3.49
N ALA A 11 1.59 -2.22 -2.56
CA ALA A 11 1.80 -0.79 -2.33
C ALA A 11 2.39 -0.09 -3.57
N SER A 12 3.34 -0.76 -4.25
CA SER A 12 3.94 -0.26 -5.50
C SER A 12 2.90 -0.13 -6.62
N ASP A 13 2.07 -1.14 -6.80
CA ASP A 13 1.02 -1.14 -7.82
C ASP A 13 -0.07 -0.11 -7.55
N LEU A 14 -0.49 0.04 -6.28
CA LEU A 14 -1.44 1.08 -5.87
C LEU A 14 -0.87 2.48 -6.11
N SER A 15 0.43 2.70 -5.84
CA SER A 15 1.09 3.99 -6.12
C SER A 15 1.08 4.32 -7.62
N ARG A 16 1.38 3.35 -8.48
CA ARG A 16 1.33 3.53 -9.95
C ARG A 16 -0.09 3.82 -10.44
N ALA A 17 -1.08 3.09 -9.91
CA ALA A 17 -2.48 3.32 -10.24
C ALA A 17 -2.96 4.71 -9.80
N LEU A 18 -2.54 5.16 -8.62
CA LEU A 18 -2.85 6.49 -8.08
C LEU A 18 -2.31 7.60 -9.01
N GLU A 19 -1.05 7.49 -9.44
CA GLU A 19 -0.45 8.44 -10.38
C GLU A 19 -1.18 8.45 -11.73
N ALA A 20 -1.53 7.27 -12.25
CA ALA A 20 -2.31 7.15 -13.47
C ALA A 20 -3.67 7.84 -13.33
N ALA A 21 -4.42 7.58 -12.25
CA ALA A 21 -5.73 8.17 -11.96
C ALA A 21 -5.65 9.69 -11.81
N ARG A 22 -4.59 10.20 -11.16
CA ARG A 22 -4.34 11.64 -11.03
C ARG A 22 -4.11 12.30 -12.38
N ARG A 23 -3.32 11.66 -13.26
CA ARG A 23 -3.00 12.18 -14.60
C ARG A 23 -4.22 12.27 -15.51
N ILE A 24 -5.15 11.31 -15.41
CA ILE A 24 -6.38 11.30 -16.23
C ILE A 24 -7.57 12.01 -15.58
N GLY A 25 -7.37 12.68 -14.44
CA GLY A 25 -8.39 13.52 -13.82
C GLY A 25 -9.56 12.76 -13.20
N LEU A 26 -9.31 11.61 -12.56
CA LEU A 26 -10.34 10.83 -11.85
C LEU A 26 -10.27 11.06 -10.32
N PRO A 27 -10.88 12.13 -9.78
CA PRO A 27 -10.70 12.53 -8.38
C PRO A 27 -11.23 11.48 -7.38
N THR A 28 -12.38 10.85 -7.65
CA THR A 28 -12.93 9.79 -6.79
C THR A 28 -11.99 8.57 -6.76
N THR A 29 -11.43 8.19 -7.90
CA THR A 29 -10.46 7.09 -7.97
C THR A 29 -9.18 7.41 -7.21
N VAL A 30 -8.66 8.63 -7.31
CA VAL A 30 -7.50 9.08 -6.52
C VAL A 30 -7.78 8.97 -5.02
N TYR A 31 -8.97 9.36 -4.57
CA TYR A 31 -9.35 9.25 -3.16
C TYR A 31 -9.36 7.79 -2.68
N LEU A 32 -10.01 6.89 -3.42
CA LEU A 32 -10.09 5.47 -3.07
C LEU A 32 -8.71 4.80 -3.05
N LEU A 33 -7.89 5.06 -4.08
CA LEU A 33 -6.53 4.52 -4.15
C LEU A 33 -5.62 5.08 -3.06
N SER A 34 -5.81 6.34 -2.65
CA SER A 34 -5.06 6.92 -1.54
C SER A 34 -5.38 6.23 -0.22
N MET A 35 -6.67 5.96 0.05
CA MET A 35 -7.08 5.23 1.24
C MET A 35 -6.54 3.79 1.24
N ALA A 36 -6.69 3.07 0.12
CA ALA A 36 -6.17 1.71 -0.01
C ALA A 36 -4.64 1.66 0.21
N LEU A 37 -3.90 2.64 -0.31
CA LEU A 37 -2.45 2.71 -0.12
C LEU A 37 -2.06 2.97 1.34
N VAL A 38 -2.85 3.73 2.10
CA VAL A 38 -2.62 3.93 3.54
C VAL A 38 -2.82 2.61 4.30
N GLU A 39 -3.93 1.91 4.06
CA GLU A 39 -4.22 0.61 4.69
C GLU A 39 -3.11 -0.41 4.44
N VAL A 40 -2.61 -0.51 3.21
CA VAL A 40 -1.51 -1.44 2.88
C VAL A 40 -0.22 -1.06 3.60
N LYS A 41 0.11 0.24 3.72
CA LYS A 41 1.29 0.69 4.47
C LYS A 41 1.18 0.38 5.96
N GLU A 42 0.01 0.54 6.54
CA GLU A 42 -0.25 0.16 7.93
C GLU A 42 -0.08 -1.36 8.12
N ALA A 43 -0.57 -2.16 7.17
CA ALA A 43 -0.38 -3.62 7.19
C ALA A 43 1.10 -4.02 7.06
N ILE A 44 1.90 -3.31 6.25
CA ILE A 44 3.36 -3.54 6.16
C ILE A 44 4.01 -3.27 7.52
N ASN A 45 3.73 -2.12 8.13
CA ASN A 45 4.31 -1.77 9.44
C ASN A 45 3.94 -2.81 10.52
N ALA A 46 2.69 -3.30 10.52
CA ALA A 46 2.26 -4.34 11.45
C ALA A 46 2.99 -5.68 11.24
N VAL A 47 3.41 -6.01 10.03
CA VAL A 47 4.23 -7.20 9.76
C VAL A 47 5.67 -6.99 10.23
N CYS A 48 6.21 -5.77 10.14
CA CYS A 48 7.56 -5.45 10.64
C CYS A 48 7.64 -5.46 12.17
N ASP A 49 6.61 -4.97 12.86
CA ASP A 49 6.56 -4.94 14.33
C ASP A 49 6.47 -6.35 14.94
N ASP A 50 5.87 -7.32 14.24
CA ASP A 50 5.74 -8.71 14.70
C ASP A 50 7.09 -9.49 14.66
N ASP A 51 8.07 -9.02 13.89
CA ASP A 51 9.39 -9.67 13.73
C ASP A 51 10.40 -9.26 14.83
N ASP A 52 10.12 -8.20 15.61
CA ASP A 52 10.98 -7.70 16.71
C ASP A 52 10.63 -8.31 18.09
N GLY A 53 9.92 -9.44 18.08
CA GLY A 53 9.31 -10.08 19.26
C GLY A 53 10.00 -11.33 19.78
N THR A 54 11.35 -11.39 19.87
CA THR A 54 12.05 -12.37 20.73
C THR A 54 13.26 -11.74 21.42
N ALA A 55 13.07 -11.36 22.70
CA ALA A 55 14.12 -11.09 23.68
C ALA A 55 14.13 -12.18 24.75
#